data_AF-A0A4P9WPD5-F1
#
_entry.id   AF-A0A4P9WPD5-F1
#
_cell.length_a   1.000
_cell.length_b   1.000
_cell.length_c   1.000
_cell.angle_alpha   90.00
_cell.angle_beta   90.00
_cell.angle_gamma   90.00
#
_symmetry.space_group_name_H-M   'P 1'
#
loop_
_entity.id
_entity.type
_entity.pdbx_description
1 polymer ?
#
loop_
_entity_poly.entity_id
_entity_poly.type
_entity_poly.pdbx_seq_one_letter_code
_entity_poly.pdbx_strand_id
1 'polypeptide(L)' 'RGLAKNSFDPSMVRGPLEPIDPLTDLTTEEQQSLDEWALFFANKYPHIGKLVSANERETEQAAAKAPSKHE' A
#
# COMPACT_ATOMS: atom_id res chain seq x y z
N ARG A 1 3.36 4.78 -7.76
CA ARG A 1 2.42 5.36 -8.75
C ARG A 1 2.60 4.81 -10.17
N GLY A 2 3.81 4.41 -10.56
CA GLY A 2 4.10 3.99 -11.95
C GLY A 2 3.07 3.06 -12.59
N LEU A 3 2.63 2.00 -11.90
CA LEU A 3 1.63 1.06 -12.41
C LEU A 3 0.27 1.72 -12.67
N ALA A 4 -0.24 2.53 -11.73
CA ALA A 4 -1.51 3.24 -11.88
C ALA A 4 -1.49 4.22 -13.08
N LYS A 5 -0.35 4.88 -13.30
CA LYS A 5 -0.18 5.87 -14.39
C LYS A 5 0.44 5.28 -15.66
N ASN A 6 0.65 3.96 -15.73
CA ASN A 6 1.34 3.26 -16.81
C ASN A 6 2.68 3.91 -17.21
N SER A 7 3.49 4.31 -16.22
CA SER A 7 4.76 5.02 -16.42
C SER A 7 5.89 4.37 -15.64
N PHE A 8 7.06 4.30 -16.29
CA PHE A 8 8.32 3.85 -15.69
C PHE A 8 9.27 5.01 -15.35
N ASP A 9 8.76 6.24 -15.36
CA ASP A 9 9.55 7.40 -14.97
C ASP A 9 9.99 7.27 -13.50
N PRO A 10 11.28 7.45 -13.18
CA PRO A 10 11.78 7.35 -11.81
C PRO A 10 11.05 8.26 -10.81
N SER A 11 10.52 9.40 -11.26
CA SER A 11 9.74 10.32 -10.42
C SER A 11 8.41 9.73 -9.92
N MET A 12 7.95 8.61 -10.50
CA MET A 12 6.71 7.93 -10.13
C MET A 12 6.89 6.91 -8.98
N VAL A 13 8.11 6.76 -8.49
CA VAL A 13 8.50 5.82 -7.43
C VAL A 13 9.15 6.61 -6.30
N ARG A 14 8.65 6.40 -5.07
CA ARG A 14 9.26 6.96 -3.86
C ARG A 14 10.51 6.17 -3.49
N GLY A 15 11.49 6.84 -2.92
CA GLY A 15 12.70 6.20 -2.42
C GLY A 15 12.42 5.20 -1.29
N PRO A 16 13.29 4.21 -1.07
CA PRO A 16 13.06 3.14 -0.10
C PRO A 16 13.01 3.61 1.38
N LEU A 17 13.54 4.80 1.67
CA LEU A 17 13.53 5.40 3.00
C LEU A 17 12.45 6.48 3.13
N GLU A 18 11.70 6.75 2.07
CA GLU A 18 10.62 7.72 2.09
C GLU A 18 9.32 7.11 2.63
N PRO A 19 8.42 7.91 3.19
CA PRO A 19 7.09 7.45 3.56
C PRO A 19 6.36 6.82 2.37
N ILE A 20 5.56 5.79 2.67
CA ILE A 20 4.70 5.15 1.69
C ILE A 20 3.74 6.16 1.08
N ASP A 21 3.59 6.11 -0.24
CA ASP A 21 2.68 6.96 -0.98
C ASP A 21 1.22 6.59 -0.65
N PRO A 22 0.40 7.52 -0.16
CA PRO A 22 -0.98 7.24 0.22
C PRO A 22 -1.91 7.04 -0.98
N LEU A 23 -1.50 7.45 -2.19
CA LEU A 23 -2.28 7.30 -3.44
C LEU A 23 -3.70 7.91 -3.41
N THR A 24 -4.00 8.81 -2.48
CA THR A 24 -5.33 9.39 -2.28
C THR A 24 -5.81 10.32 -3.39
N ASP A 25 -4.91 10.72 -4.29
CA ASP A 25 -5.13 11.65 -5.39
C ASP A 25 -5.22 10.96 -6.76
N LEU A 26 -5.25 9.62 -6.80
CA LEU A 26 -5.46 8.89 -8.05
C LEU A 26 -6.86 9.16 -8.60
N THR A 27 -6.97 9.28 -9.93
CA THR A 27 -8.29 9.28 -10.59
C THR A 27 -8.90 7.88 -10.58
N THR A 28 -10.19 7.79 -10.90
CA THR A 28 -10.89 6.51 -11.03
C THR A 28 -10.20 5.58 -12.02
N GLU A 29 -9.73 6.12 -13.16
CA GLU A 29 -9.08 5.34 -14.21
C GLU A 29 -7.68 4.85 -13.79
N GLU A 30 -6.94 5.67 -13.05
CA GLU A 30 -5.64 5.31 -12.49
C GLU A 30 -5.79 4.22 -11.40
N GLN A 31 -6.84 4.31 -10.59
CA GLN A 31 -7.16 3.28 -9.60
C GLN A 31 -7.54 1.95 -10.28
N GLN A 32 -8.38 1.98 -11.31
CA GLN A 32 -8.73 0.78 -12.09
C GLN A 32 -7.49 0.12 -12.70
N SER A 33 -6.58 0.91 -13.28
CA SER A 33 -5.31 0.41 -13.81
C SER A 33 -4.49 -0.31 -12.72
N LEU A 34 -4.47 0.23 -11.50
CA LEU A 34 -3.78 -0.38 -10.37
C LEU A 34 -4.43 -1.71 -9.93
N ASP A 35 -5.75 -1.77 -9.92
CA ASP A 35 -6.51 -2.98 -9.55
C ASP A 35 -6.30 -4.10 -10.57
N GLU A 36 -6.24 -3.79 -11.85
CA GLU A 36 -5.91 -4.74 -12.93
C GLU A 36 -4.50 -5.31 -12.74
N TRP A 37 -3.52 -4.45 -12.45
CA TRP A 37 -2.16 -4.90 -12.12
C TRP A 37 -2.14 -5.79 -10.88
N ALA A 38 -2.86 -5.42 -9.82
CA ALA A 38 -2.94 -6.23 -8.60
C ALA A 38 -3.50 -7.64 -8.88
N LEU A 39 -4.55 -7.75 -9.68
CA LEU A 39 -5.11 -9.04 -10.12
C LEU A 39 -4.10 -9.85 -10.95
N PHE A 40 -3.40 -9.19 -11.87
CA PHE A 40 -2.36 -9.82 -12.68
C PHE A 40 -1.24 -10.43 -11.80
N PHE A 41 -0.77 -9.68 -10.79
CA PHE A 41 0.25 -10.18 -9.86
C PHE A 41 -0.28 -11.31 -8.97
N ALA A 42 -1.52 -11.20 -8.46
CA ALA A 42 -2.13 -12.22 -7.60
C ALA A 42 -2.28 -13.57 -8.32
N ASN A 43 -2.51 -13.57 -9.63
CA ASN A 43 -2.62 -14.79 -10.43
C ASN A 43 -1.26 -15.45 -10.73
N LYS A 44 -0.16 -14.70 -10.65
CA LYS A 44 1.18 -15.17 -11.05
C LYS A 44 2.12 -15.41 -9.88
N TYR A 45 1.92 -14.73 -8.76
CA TYR A 45 2.84 -14.74 -7.62
C TYR A 45 2.08 -14.96 -6.30
N PRO A 46 2.65 -15.74 -5.35
CA PRO A 46 2.04 -15.92 -4.05
C PRO A 46 2.07 -14.61 -3.25
N HIS A 47 0.97 -14.32 -2.57
CA HIS A 47 0.86 -13.20 -1.65
C HIS A 47 1.57 -13.52 -0.33
N ILE A 48 2.65 -12.81 -0.02
CA ILE A 48 3.52 -13.08 1.15
C ILE A 48 3.24 -12.18 2.36
N GLY A 49 2.34 -11.20 2.25
CA GLY A 49 2.02 -10.27 3.32
C GLY A 49 1.57 -8.90 2.82
N LYS A 50 1.28 -8.00 3.76
CA LYS A 50 0.79 -6.63 3.47
C LYS A 50 1.90 -5.61 3.68
N LEU A 51 2.03 -4.67 2.75
CA LEU A 51 2.81 -3.46 2.94
C LEU A 51 1.94 -2.42 3.69
N VAL A 52 2.43 -1.93 4.83
CA VAL A 52 1.71 -0.97 5.69
C VAL A 52 2.60 0.23 5.98
N SER A 53 2.00 1.42 6.06
CA SER A 53 2.69 2.66 6.40
C SER A 53 3.15 2.68 7.86
N ALA A 54 4.10 3.56 8.17
CA ALA A 54 4.55 3.76 9.56
C ALA A 54 3.38 4.17 10.48
N ASN A 55 2.48 5.01 9.99
CA ASN A 55 1.30 5.45 10.74
C ASN A 55 0.34 4.27 11.03
N GLU A 56 0.11 3.40 10.05
CA GLU A 56 -0.70 2.18 10.26
C GLU A 56 -0.04 1.24 11.26
N ARG A 57 1.28 1.05 11.17
CA ARG A 57 2.07 0.23 12.11
C ARG A 57 1.94 0.73 13.55
N GLU A 58 1.99 2.04 13.77
CA GLU A 58 1.84 2.66 15.09
C GLU A 58 0.41 2.47 15.64
N THR A 59 -0.59 2.60 14.77
CA THR A 59 -2.01 2.43 15.13
C THR A 59 -2.31 0.99 15.55
N GLU A 60 -1.83 -0.01 14.80
CA GLU A 60 -1.97 -1.43 15.17
C GLU A 60 -1.22 -1.77 16.47
N GLN A 61 -0.01 -1.23 16.66
CA GLN A 61 0.76 -1.48 17.88
C GLN A 61 0.16 -0.81 19.12
N ALA A 62 -0.44 0.37 18.97
CA ALA A 62 -1.16 1.04 20.04
C ALA A 62 -2.44 0.27 20.40
N ALA A 63 -3.18 -0.23 19.41
CA ALA A 63 -4.37 -1.06 19.61
C ALA A 63 -4.03 -2.40 20.29
N ALA A 64 -2.91 -3.04 19.90
CA ALA A 64 -2.45 -4.30 20.50
C ALA A 64 -1.92 -4.15 21.95
N LYS A 65 -1.57 -2.94 22.38
CA LYS A 65 -1.11 -2.64 23.75
C LYS A 65 -2.23 -2.18 24.70
N ALA A 66 -3.45 -1.97 24.20
CA ALA A 66 -4.59 -1.66 25.06
C ALA A 66 -4.87 -2.87 25.98
N PRO A 67 -4.90 -2.69 27.32
CA PRO A 67 -5.05 -3.81 28.24
C PRO A 67 -6.39 -4.50 28.00
N SER A 68 -6.33 -5.80 27.73
CA SER A 68 -7.48 -6.70 27.84
C SER A 68 -8.02 -6.53 29.26
N LYS A 69 -9.17 -5.85 29.38
CA LYS A 69 -9.92 -5.74 30.63
C LYS A 69 -10.29 -7.18 31.01
N HIS A 70 -9.52 -7.78 31.90
CA HIS A 70 -9.98 -8.94 32.67
C HIS A 70 -11.07 -8.42 33.61
N GLU A 71 -12.31 -8.75 33.29
CA GLU A 71 -13.45 -8.73 34.22
C GLU A 71 -13.61 -10.12 34.83
#